data_AF-A0A2V8PBE8-F1
#
_entry.id   AF-A0A2V8PBE8-F1
#
_cell.length_a   1.000
_cell.length_b   1.000
_cell.length_c   1.000
_cell.angle_alpha   90.00
_cell.angle_beta   90.00
_cell.angle_gamma   90.00
#
_symmetry.space_group_name_H-M   'P 1'
#
loop_
_entity.id
_entity.type
_entity.pdbx_description
1 polymer ?
#
loop_
_entity_poly.entity_id
_entity_poly.type
_entity_poly.pdbx_seq_one_letter_code
_entity_poly.pdbx_strand_id
1 'polypeptide(L)'
;SLAPVGGHNLLEPAALGLPILTGPYNTNSEEIAQLLIARGAAEVVRDAAGLRARVSALLADPAARARIGAAGRACVDSNRGALDKLLALIEPLLDESEA
;
A
#
# COMPACT_ATOMS: atom_id res chain seq x y z
N SER A 1 -2.86 -11.50 1.76
CA SER A 1 -2.65 -12.90 1.30
C SER A 1 -3.98 -13.59 1.04
N LEU A 2 -4.01 -14.58 0.15
CA LEU A 2 -5.16 -15.49 -0.02
C LEU A 2 -5.19 -16.62 1.03
N ALA A 3 -4.08 -16.83 1.75
CA ALA A 3 -4.00 -17.72 2.90
C ALA A 3 -4.06 -16.90 4.20
N PRO A 4 -4.55 -17.47 5.32
CA PRO A 4 -4.71 -16.79 6.61
C PRO A 4 -3.37 -16.60 7.36
N VAL A 5 -2.36 -16.07 6.66
CA VAL A 5 -1.00 -15.84 7.17
C VAL A 5 -0.66 -14.34 7.29
N GLY A 6 -1.62 -13.47 6.97
CA GLY A 6 -1.43 -12.02 6.91
C GLY A 6 -0.94 -11.51 5.54
N GLY A 7 -0.86 -10.19 5.41
CA GLY A 7 -0.41 -9.51 4.19
C GLY A 7 1.10 -9.29 4.15
N HIS A 8 1.64 -9.04 2.96
CA HIS A 8 2.98 -8.48 2.78
C HIS A 8 2.91 -6.95 2.73
N ASN A 9 4.08 -6.31 2.65
CA ASN A 9 4.18 -4.87 2.50
C ASN A 9 3.59 -4.42 1.15
N LEU A 10 2.55 -3.59 1.20
CA LEU A 10 1.90 -3.05 0.00
C LEU A 10 2.50 -1.71 -0.44
N LEU A 11 3.34 -1.07 0.38
CA LEU A 11 3.99 0.20 0.03
C LEU A 11 5.08 0.04 -1.05
N GLU A 12 5.75 -1.11 -1.09
CA GLU A 12 6.80 -1.38 -2.10
C GLU A 12 6.24 -1.34 -3.54
N PRO A 13 5.21 -2.14 -3.91
CA PRO A 13 4.61 -2.03 -5.24
C PRO A 13 3.92 -0.68 -5.47
N ALA A 14 3.37 -0.04 -4.43
CA ALA A 14 2.77 1.30 -4.55
C ALA A 14 3.84 2.35 -4.93
N ALA A 15 5.01 2.31 -4.30
CA ALA A 15 6.12 3.21 -4.59
C ALA A 15 6.68 3.02 -6.02
N LEU A 16 6.61 1.79 -6.54
CA LEU A 16 6.95 1.46 -7.92
C LEU A 16 5.87 1.84 -8.94
N GLY A 17 4.72 2.36 -8.48
CA GLY A 17 3.61 2.73 -9.35
C GLY A 17 2.97 1.52 -10.03
N LEU A 18 2.87 0.40 -9.33
CA LEU A 18 2.26 -0.83 -9.83
C LEU A 18 0.85 -1.02 -9.25
N PRO A 19 -0.11 -1.58 -10.02
CA PRO A 19 -1.40 -1.98 -9.48
C PRO A 19 -1.25 -3.13 -8.48
N ILE A 20 -1.98 -3.06 -7.37
CA ILE A 20 -1.87 -4.03 -6.27
C ILE A 20 -3.12 -4.90 -6.19
N LEU A 21 -2.93 -6.22 -6.24
CA LEU A 21 -3.96 -7.19 -5.87
C LEU A 21 -3.51 -7.88 -4.58
N THR A 22 -4.35 -7.85 -3.55
CA THR A 22 -4.11 -8.59 -2.30
C THR A 22 -5.28 -9.52 -2.00
N GLY A 23 -5.01 -10.59 -1.26
CA GLY A 23 -6.08 -11.42 -0.71
C GLY A 23 -6.75 -10.80 0.53
N PRO A 24 -7.79 -11.43 1.10
CA PRO A 24 -8.57 -10.85 2.19
C PRO A 24 -7.78 -10.74 3.52
N TYR A 25 -6.71 -11.52 3.68
CA TYR A 25 -5.92 -11.54 4.91
C TYR A 25 -4.79 -10.49 4.85
N ASN A 26 -5.01 -9.33 5.47
CA ASN A 26 -4.04 -8.22 5.52
C ASN A 26 -3.66 -7.80 6.95
N THR A 27 -3.82 -8.67 7.95
CA THR A 27 -3.63 -8.35 9.38
C THR A 27 -2.31 -7.65 9.72
N ASN A 28 -1.22 -7.95 9.00
CA ASN A 28 0.10 -7.35 9.23
C ASN A 28 0.27 -5.95 8.61
N SER A 29 -0.65 -5.53 7.74
CA SER A 29 -0.58 -4.31 6.95
C SER A 29 -1.97 -3.72 6.72
N GLU A 30 -2.87 -3.88 7.70
CA GLU A 30 -4.31 -3.61 7.53
C GLU A 30 -4.58 -2.14 7.23
N GLU A 31 -4.02 -1.21 8.00
CA GLU A 31 -4.17 0.23 7.78
C GLU A 31 -3.68 0.65 6.39
N ILE A 32 -2.52 0.12 5.97
CA ILE A 32 -1.96 0.38 4.64
C ILE A 32 -2.85 -0.20 3.53
N ALA A 33 -3.37 -1.41 3.72
CA ALA A 33 -4.29 -2.03 2.76
C ALA A 33 -5.57 -1.20 2.62
N GLN A 34 -6.19 -0.81 3.74
CA GLN A 34 -7.39 0.03 3.74
C GLN A 34 -7.13 1.38 3.04
N LEU A 35 -6.00 2.04 3.35
CA LEU A 35 -5.60 3.28 2.72
C LEU A 35 -5.46 3.14 1.20
N LEU A 36 -4.71 2.13 0.73
CA LEU A 36 -4.47 1.92 -0.70
C LEU A 36 -5.74 1.51 -1.45
N ILE A 37 -6.63 0.72 -0.82
CA ILE A 37 -7.94 0.38 -1.39
C ILE A 37 -8.80 1.63 -1.52
N ALA A 38 -8.87 2.47 -0.48
CA ALA A 38 -9.64 3.72 -0.51
C ALA A 38 -9.13 4.71 -1.57
N ARG A 39 -7.83 4.67 -1.90
CA ARG A 39 -7.22 5.45 -2.97
C ARG A 39 -7.34 4.83 -4.37
N GLY A 40 -7.96 3.65 -4.48
CA GLY A 40 -8.07 2.93 -5.76
C GLY A 40 -6.74 2.40 -6.29
N ALA A 41 -5.74 2.24 -5.42
CA ALA A 41 -4.41 1.72 -5.73
C ALA A 41 -4.29 0.21 -5.50
N ALA A 42 -5.14 -0.35 -4.65
CA ALA A 42 -5.19 -1.76 -4.33
C ALA A 42 -6.61 -2.34 -4.42
N GLU A 43 -6.71 -3.62 -4.73
CA GLU A 43 -7.97 -4.36 -4.81
C GLU A 43 -7.85 -5.70 -4.05
N VAL A 44 -8.93 -6.09 -3.38
CA VAL A 44 -9.02 -7.37 -2.68
C VAL A 44 -9.62 -8.44 -3.58
N VAL A 45 -8.87 -9.50 -3.84
CA VAL A 45 -9.34 -10.72 -4.50
C VAL A 45 -9.58 -11.81 -3.45
N ARG A 46 -10.65 -12.59 -3.57
CA ARG A 46 -11.04 -13.58 -2.54
C ARG A 46 -10.53 -14.99 -2.80
N ASP A 47 -10.23 -15.31 -4.04
CA ASP A 47 -9.85 -16.66 -4.46
C ASP A 47 -9.00 -16.64 -5.75
N ALA A 48 -8.59 -17.83 -6.19
CA ALA A 48 -7.81 -18.01 -7.40
C ALA A 48 -8.55 -17.60 -8.68
N ALA A 49 -9.89 -17.71 -8.72
CA ALA A 49 -10.66 -17.33 -9.89
C ALA A 49 -10.74 -15.80 -10.02
N GLY A 50 -10.99 -15.09 -8.93
CA GLY A 50 -10.94 -13.63 -8.84
C GLY A 50 -9.55 -13.10 -9.18
N LEU A 51 -8.49 -13.72 -8.64
CA LEU A 51 -7.11 -13.34 -8.97
C LEU A 51 -6.85 -13.49 -10.48
N ARG A 52 -7.17 -14.64 -11.08
CA ARG A 52 -7.01 -14.87 -12.53
C ARG A 52 -7.75 -13.84 -13.36
N ALA A 53 -9.02 -13.55 -13.01
CA ALA A 53 -9.84 -12.59 -13.74
C ALA A 53 -9.24 -11.18 -13.69
N ARG A 54 -8.82 -10.72 -12.50
CA ARG A 54 -8.26 -9.38 -12.32
C ARG A 54 -6.88 -9.22 -12.95
N VAL A 55 -6.02 -10.23 -12.83
CA VAL A 55 -4.72 -10.22 -13.54
C VAL A 55 -4.94 -10.15 -15.05
N SER A 56 -5.84 -10.95 -15.62
CA SER A 56 -6.13 -10.92 -17.06
C SER A 56 -6.66 -9.56 -17.52
N ALA A 57 -7.59 -8.97 -16.75
CA ALA A 57 -8.13 -7.65 -17.05
C ALA A 57 -7.05 -6.56 -16.98
N LEU A 58 -6.20 -6.58 -15.96
CA LEU A 58 -5.09 -5.63 -15.83
C LEU A 58 -4.08 -5.80 -16.96
N LEU A 59 -3.72 -7.02 -17.36
CA LEU A 59 -2.80 -7.26 -18.47
C LEU A 59 -3.37 -6.78 -19.82
N ALA A 60 -4.67 -6.89 -20.02
CA ALA A 60 -5.36 -6.41 -21.22
C ALA A 60 -5.53 -4.89 -21.29
N ASP A 61 -5.47 -4.18 -20.16
CA ASP A 61 -5.69 -2.72 -20.09
C ASP A 61 -4.48 -1.96 -19.51
N PRO A 62 -3.54 -1.51 -20.36
CA PRO A 62 -2.40 -0.70 -19.94
C PRO A 62 -2.80 0.63 -19.29
N ALA A 63 -3.90 1.25 -19.71
CA ALA A 63 -4.35 2.53 -19.17
C ALA A 63 -4.88 2.38 -17.74
N ALA A 64 -5.60 1.30 -17.46
CA ALA A 64 -6.00 0.94 -16.10
C ALA A 64 -4.78 0.68 -15.21
N ARG A 65 -3.78 -0.09 -15.68
CA ARG A 65 -2.54 -0.32 -14.91
C ARG A 65 -1.85 0.99 -14.55
N ALA A 66 -1.70 1.89 -15.52
CA ALA A 66 -1.06 3.19 -15.32
C ALA A 66 -1.84 4.05 -14.31
N ARG A 67 -3.18 4.13 -14.42
CA ARG A 67 -4.00 4.89 -13.46
C ARG A 67 -3.92 4.35 -12.04
N ILE A 68 -4.10 3.04 -11.87
CA ILE A 68 -4.10 2.40 -10.54
C ILE A 68 -2.72 2.53 -9.90
N GLY A 69 -1.67 2.25 -10.69
CA GLY A 69 -0.29 2.42 -10.27
C GLY A 69 0.04 3.84 -9.85
N ALA A 70 -0.38 4.84 -10.64
CA ALA A 70 -0.20 6.25 -10.31
C ALA A 70 -0.91 6.64 -9.00
N ALA A 71 -2.09 6.09 -8.72
CA ALA A 71 -2.79 6.31 -7.45
C ALA A 71 -1.98 5.77 -6.26
N GLY A 72 -1.37 4.58 -6.40
CA GLY A 72 -0.49 4.01 -5.38
C GLY A 72 0.75 4.87 -5.14
N ARG A 73 1.39 5.31 -6.22
CA ARG A 73 2.55 6.19 -6.14
C ARG A 73 2.21 7.52 -5.46
N ALA A 74 1.10 8.14 -5.84
CA ALA A 74 0.64 9.39 -5.23
C ALA A 74 0.36 9.22 -3.73
N CYS A 75 -0.19 8.08 -3.31
CA CYS A 75 -0.40 7.77 -1.89
C CYS A 75 0.91 7.67 -1.10
N VAL A 76 1.95 7.05 -1.69
CA VAL A 76 3.27 6.98 -1.06
C VAL A 76 3.90 8.37 -1.00
N ASP A 77 3.84 9.12 -2.10
CA ASP A 77 4.45 10.44 -2.19
C ASP A 77 3.78 11.45 -1.24
N SER A 78 2.46 11.34 -0.99
CA SER A 78 1.76 12.18 0.00
C SER A 78 2.16 11.88 1.45
N ASN A 79 2.69 10.69 1.71
CA ASN A 79 3.16 10.27 3.04
C ASN A 79 4.69 10.37 3.19
N ARG A 80 5.41 10.91 2.20
CA ARG A 80 6.83 11.23 2.33
C ARG A 80 7.06 12.35 3.36
N GLY A 81 8.26 12.37 3.93
CA GLY A 81 8.63 13.32 4.99
C GLY A 81 8.05 12.98 6.37
N ALA A 82 7.38 11.83 6.52
CA ALA A 82 6.92 11.34 7.83
C ALA A 82 8.08 11.13 8.80
N LEU A 83 9.24 10.65 8.31
CA LEU A 83 10.45 10.51 9.13
C LEU A 83 10.90 11.86 9.69
N ASP A 84 11.09 12.86 8.83
CA ASP A 84 11.55 14.19 9.26
C ASP A 84 10.56 14.85 10.24
N LYS A 85 9.26 14.70 9.98
CA LYS A 85 8.20 15.15 10.91
C LYS A 85 8.28 14.44 12.26
N LEU A 86 8.51 13.13 12.25
CA LEU A 86 8.64 12.35 13.46
C LEU A 86 9.90 12.73 14.25
N LEU A 87 11.03 12.93 13.57
CA LEU A 87 12.27 13.40 14.19
C LEU A 87 12.07 14.78 14.82
N ALA A 88 11.45 15.73 14.12
CA ALA A 88 11.15 17.05 14.66
C ALA A 88 10.24 17.02 15.91
N LEU A 89 9.40 15.99 16.07
CA LEU A 89 8.58 15.79 17.26
C LEU A 89 9.33 15.12 18.41
N ILE A 90 10.28 14.24 18.10
CA ILE A 90 11.07 13.50 19.10
C ILE A 90 12.24 14.35 19.62
N GLU A 91 12.86 15.17 18.77
CA GLU A 91 14.08 15.91 19.09
C GLU A 91 13.98 16.76 20.38
N PRO A 92 12.90 17.53 20.63
CA PRO A 92 12.74 18.25 21.89
C PRO A 92 12.60 17.37 23.14
N LEU A 93 12.23 16.08 22.99
CA LEU A 93 12.06 15.12 24.09
C LEU A 93 13.37 14.42 24.46
N LEU A 94 14.39 14.49 23.60
CA LEU A 94 15.70 13.91 23.86
C LEU A 94 16.55 14.82 24.76
N ASP A 95 16.34 16.14 24.67
CA ASP A 95 17.10 17.15 25.45
C ASP A 95 16.69 17.19 26.93
N GLU A 96 15.52 16.67 27.32
CA GLU A 96 15.08 16.58 28.72
C GLU A 96 15.73 15.41 29.50
N SER A 97 16.54 14.56 28.85
CA SER A 97 17.18 13.39 29.46
C SER A 97 18.52 13.68 30.18
N GLU A 98 19.04 14.91 30.14
CA GLU A 98 20.33 15.27 30.75
C GLU A 98 20.25 16.26 31.94
N ALA A 99 19.05 16.49 32.51
CA ALA A 99 18.87 17.30 33.73
C ALA A 99 18.33 16.46 34.90
#